data_AF-A0A0D5LMW9-F1
#
_entry.id   AF-A0A0D5LMW9-F1
#
_cell.length_a   1.000
_cell.length_b   1.000
_cell.length_c   1.000
_cell.angle_alpha   90.00
_cell.angle_beta   90.00
_cell.angle_gamma   90.00
#
_symmetry.space_group_name_H-M   'P 1'
#
loop_
_entity.id
_entity.type
_entity.pdbx_description
1 polymer ?
#
loop_
_entity_poly.entity_id
_entity_poly.type
_entity_poly.pdbx_seq_one_letter_code
_entity_poly.pdbx_strand_id
1 'polypeptide(L)' 'MSKLDANWTVRRTVVICTLIYCGLVIAYLAALGGDTRLNETIVNILGFVAMSTLGSYVFGATWDDRNKMKFKGPGGPE' A
#
# COMPACT_ATOMS: atom_id res chain seq x y z
N MET A 1 -7.44 20.12 -11.04
CA MET A 1 -7.41 18.77 -10.43
C MET A 1 -8.32 18.82 -9.22
N SER A 2 -9.46 18.13 -9.25
CA SER A 2 -10.49 18.29 -8.20
C SER A 2 -9.97 17.74 -6.87
N LYS A 3 -10.35 18.34 -5.73
CA LYS A 3 -9.86 17.94 -4.39
C LYS A 3 -10.15 16.47 -4.04
N LEU A 4 -11.08 15.82 -4.75
CA LEU A 4 -11.44 14.41 -4.61
C LEU A 4 -10.37 13.48 -5.22
N ASP A 5 -9.74 13.88 -6.34
CA ASP A 5 -8.69 13.09 -7.01
C ASP A 5 -7.37 13.08 -6.20
N ALA A 6 -7.11 14.18 -5.49
CA ALA A 6 -5.90 14.34 -4.68
C ALA A 6 -5.87 13.35 -3.50
N ASN A 7 -6.99 13.05 -2.86
CA ASN A 7 -7.05 12.13 -1.71
C ASN A 7 -6.69 10.68 -2.10
N TRP A 8 -7.17 10.22 -3.26
CA TRP A 8 -6.85 8.87 -3.75
C TRP A 8 -5.40 8.75 -4.22
N THR A 9 -4.89 9.79 -4.87
CA THR A 9 -3.50 9.85 -5.32
C THR A 9 -2.53 9.79 -4.14
N VAL A 10 -2.81 10.53 -3.06
CA VAL A 10 -2.01 10.50 -1.82
C VAL A 10 -2.03 9.11 -1.17
N ARG A 11 -3.19 8.43 -1.12
CA ARG A 11 -3.29 7.05 -0.61
C ARG A 11 -2.42 6.07 -1.41
N ARG A 12 -2.41 6.18 -2.75
CA ARG A 12 -1.54 5.38 -3.61
C ARG A 12 -0.07 5.65 -3.36
N THR A 13 0.32 6.91 -3.19
CA THR A 13 1.71 7.29 -2.95
C THR A 13 2.22 6.71 -1.63
N VAL A 14 1.44 6.74 -0.55
CA VAL A 14 1.86 6.17 0.75
C VAL A 14 2.14 4.66 0.65
N VAL A 15 1.30 3.92 -0.07
CA VAL A 15 1.47 2.47 -0.26
C VAL A 15 2.70 2.16 -1.10
N ILE A 16 2.91 2.92 -2.19
CA ILE A 16 4.10 2.79 -3.04
C ILE A 16 5.37 3.15 -2.24
N CYS A 17 5.35 4.22 -1.44
CA CYS A 17 6.48 4.58 -0.58
C CYS A 17 6.81 3.49 0.44
N THR A 18 5.80 2.86 1.06
CA THR A 18 6.02 1.72 1.97
C THR A 18 6.64 0.52 1.24
N LEU A 19 6.15 0.19 0.04
CA LEU A 19 6.71 -0.90 -0.76
C LEU A 19 8.16 -0.64 -1.15
N ILE A 20 8.47 0.58 -1.59
CA ILE A 20 9.84 1.01 -1.92
C ILE A 20 10.72 0.93 -0.66
N TYR A 21 10.23 1.40 0.49
CA TYR A 21 10.95 1.32 1.75
C TYR A 21 11.25 -0.13 2.14
N CYS A 22 10.25 -1.02 2.06
CA CYS A 22 10.47 -2.44 2.33
C CYS A 22 11.49 -3.06 1.36
N GLY A 23 11.37 -2.79 0.06
CA GLY A 23 12.29 -3.29 -0.95
C GLY A 23 13.72 -2.79 -0.75
N LEU A 24 13.90 -1.51 -0.42
CA LEU A 24 15.21 -0.91 -0.16
C LEU A 24 15.89 -1.51 1.07
N VAL A 25 15.13 -1.73 2.15
CA VAL A 25 15.68 -2.35 3.37
C VAL A 25 16.09 -3.80 3.11
N ILE A 26 15.26 -4.58 2.41
CA ILE A 26 15.61 -5.96 2.02
C ILE A 26 16.83 -5.98 1.10
N ALA A 27 16.88 -5.10 0.09
CA ALA A 27 18.01 -5.02 -0.83
C ALA A 27 19.31 -4.59 -0.11
N TYR A 28 19.21 -3.67 0.85
CA TYR A 28 20.34 -3.25 1.69
C TYR A 28 20.85 -4.42 2.55
N LEU A 29 19.94 -5.15 3.20
CA LEU A 29 20.27 -6.35 3.96
C LEU A 29 20.84 -7.47 3.07
N ALA A 30 20.36 -7.62 1.85
CA ALA A 30 20.89 -8.61 0.90
C ALA A 30 22.29 -8.24 0.37
N ALA A 31 22.58 -6.94 0.20
CA ALA A 31 23.86 -6.47 -0.34
C ALA A 31 24.97 -6.34 0.71
N LEU A 32 24.63 -5.96 1.96
CA LEU A 32 25.61 -5.71 3.04
C LEU A 32 25.43 -6.62 4.27
N GLY A 33 24.40 -7.45 4.33
CA GLY A 33 24.12 -8.29 5.49
C GLY A 33 24.85 -9.63 5.42
N GLY A 34 25.56 -9.99 6.49
CA GLY A 34 26.05 -11.35 6.69
C GLY A 34 24.93 -12.33 7.05
N ASP A 35 25.15 -13.63 6.82
CA ASP A 35 24.22 -14.72 7.18
C ASP A 35 24.04 -14.79 8.70
N THR A 36 23.05 -14.07 9.21
CA THR A 36 22.73 -14.00 10.63
C THR A 36 21.23 -14.17 10.82
N ARG A 37 20.83 -14.89 11.87
CA ARG A 37 19.41 -15.07 12.24
C ARG A 37 18.66 -13.74 12.41
N LEU A 38 19.38 -12.65 12.70
CA LEU A 38 18.80 -11.32 12.82
C LEU A 38 18.30 -10.79 11.47
N ASN A 39 19.08 -10.98 10.40
CA ASN A 39 18.69 -10.54 9.05
C ASN A 39 17.47 -11.33 8.54
N GLU A 40 17.45 -12.64 8.78
CA GLU A 40 16.33 -13.51 8.41
C GLU A 40 15.03 -13.11 9.12
N THR A 41 15.13 -12.70 10.39
CA THR A 41 13.99 -12.19 11.17
C THR A 41 13.50 -10.84 10.62
N ILE A 42 14.42 -9.94 10.26
CA ILE A 42 14.08 -8.62 9.72
C ILE A 42 13.36 -8.76 8.37
N VAL A 43 13.83 -9.63 7.48
CA VAL A 43 13.19 -9.89 6.18
C VAL A 43 11.79 -10.45 6.37
N ASN A 44 11.59 -11.39 7.30
CA ASN A 44 10.27 -11.95 7.60
C ASN A 44 9.29 -10.86 8.10
N ILE A 45 9.72 -10.03 9.07
CA ILE A 45 8.87 -8.95 9.60
C ILE A 45 8.55 -7.93 8.51
N LEU A 46 9.51 -7.58 7.66
CA LEU A 46 9.27 -6.71 6.51
C LEU A 46 8.28 -7.31 5.52
N GLY A 47 8.37 -8.60 5.24
CA GLY A 47 7.40 -9.32 4.40
C GLY A 47 5.98 -9.24 4.96
N PHE A 48 5.82 -9.41 6.27
CA PHE A 48 4.52 -9.26 6.94
C PHE A 48 3.98 -7.82 6.85
N VAL A 49 4.84 -6.82 7.04
CA VAL A 49 4.47 -5.39 6.89
C VAL A 49 4.03 -5.07 5.46
N ALA A 50 4.75 -5.60 4.46
CA ALA A 50 4.40 -5.42 3.06
C ALA A 50 3.04 -6.05 2.73
N MET A 51 2.81 -7.29 3.15
CA MET A 51 1.53 -7.99 2.93
C MET A 51 0.36 -7.30 3.65
N SER A 52 0.55 -6.87 4.89
CA SER A 52 -0.47 -6.14 5.66
C SER A 52 -0.85 -4.81 4.98
N THR A 53 0.16 -4.06 4.50
CA THR A 53 -0.08 -2.79 3.81
C THR A 53 -0.79 -3.00 2.48
N LEU A 54 -0.37 -3.99 1.70
CA LEU A 54 -1.03 -4.35 0.43
C LEU A 54 -2.48 -4.78 0.66
N GLY A 55 -2.73 -5.64 1.64
CA GLY A 55 -4.06 -6.13 1.98
C GLY A 55 -5.00 -4.99 2.38
N SER A 56 -4.55 -4.11 3.28
CA SER A 56 -5.32 -2.93 3.70
C SER A 56 -5.64 -2.01 2.52
N TYR A 57 -4.67 -1.80 1.62
CA TYR A 57 -4.86 -0.95 0.44
C TYR A 57 -5.84 -1.55 -0.58
N VAL A 58 -5.70 -2.83 -0.95
CA VAL A 58 -6.59 -3.50 -1.91
C VAL A 58 -8.02 -3.56 -1.37
N PHE A 59 -8.17 -3.87 -0.08
CA PHE A 59 -9.48 -3.90 0.57
C PHE A 59 -10.11 -2.50 0.61
N GLY A 60 -9.33 -1.48 0.96
CA GLY A 60 -9.76 -0.08 0.92
C GLY A 60 -10.14 0.40 -0.48
N ALA A 61 -9.37 0.01 -1.51
CA ALA A 61 -9.66 0.33 -2.91
C ALA A 61 -10.98 -0.29 -3.38
N THR A 62 -11.18 -1.57 -3.06
CA THR A 62 -12.37 -2.32 -3.46
C THR A 62 -13.63 -1.79 -2.76
N TRP A 63 -13.50 -1.42 -1.48
CA TRP A 63 -14.57 -0.76 -0.73
C TRP A 63 -14.93 0.61 -1.31
N ASP A 64 -13.92 1.44 -1.61
CA ASP A 64 -14.10 2.78 -2.16
C ASP A 64 -14.78 2.75 -3.54
N ASP A 65 -14.37 1.81 -4.42
CA ASP A 65 -14.97 1.61 -5.75
C ASP A 65 -16.46 1.21 -5.64
N ARG A 66 -16.78 0.25 -4.77
CA ARG A 66 -18.16 -0.17 -4.50
C ARG A 66 -19.01 0.99 -3.95
N ASN A 67 -18.45 1.83 -3.09
CA ASN A 67 -19.17 2.95 -2.49
C ASN A 67 -19.42 4.08 -3.50
N LYS A 68 -18.45 4.38 -4.37
CA LYS A 68 -18.61 5.35 -5.47
C LYS A 68 -19.67 4.92 -6.49
N MET A 69 -19.75 3.63 -6.81
CA MET A 69 -20.79 3.09 -7.69
C MET A 69 -22.20 3.24 -7.11
N LYS A 70 -22.36 3.08 -5.78
CA LYS A 70 -23.65 3.31 -5.11
C LYS A 70 -24.10 4.77 -5.14
N PHE A 71 -23.17 5.72 -5.09
CA PHE A 71 -23.49 7.15 -5.16
C PHE A 71 -23.95 7.59 -6.56
N LYS A 72 -23.64 6.82 -7.60
CA LYS A 72 -24.02 7.05 -9.00
C LYS A 72 -25.24 6.21 -9.42
N GLY A 73 -26.22 6.05 -8.53
CA GLY A 73 -27.53 5.47 -8.85
C GLY A 73 -28.38 6.40 -9.74
N PRO A 74 -29.46 5.90 -10.38
CA PRO A 74 -30.16 6.56 -11.50
C PRO A 74 -31.07 7.73 -11.08
N GLY A 75 -30.52 8.75 -10.43
CA GLY A 75 -31.26 9.94 -9.97
C GLY A 75 -30.39 11.00 -9.29
N GLY A 76 -29.20 11.29 -9.84
CA GLY A 76 -28.42 12.46 -9.40
C GLY A 76 -29.04 13.77 -9.92
N PRO A 77 -28.94 14.89 -9.19
CA PRO A 77 -29.52 16.17 -9.61
C PRO A 77 -28.93 16.61 -10.96
N GLU A 78 -29.83 17.04 -11.85
CA GLU A 78 -29.59 17.57 -13.18
C GLU A 78 -28.54 18.70 -13.25
#